data_AF-A0A436W0Z1-F1
#
_entry.id   AF-A0A436W0Z1-F1
#
_cell.length_a   1.000
_cell.length_b   1.000
_cell.length_c   1.000
_cell.angle_alpha   90.00
_cell.angle_beta   90.00
_cell.angle_gamma   90.00
#
_symmetry.space_group_name_H-M   'P 1'
#
loop_
_entity.id
_entity.type
_entity.pdbx_description
1 polymer ?
#
loop_
_entity_poly.entity_id
_entity_poly.type
_entity_poly.pdbx_seq_one_letter_code
_entity_poly.pdbx_strand_id
1 'polypeptide(L)'
;DWTMQRLADILDAPVDRPTILDTTALGAAWLAGSKAGVWPKAKEFAKTWALDRRFKPKMDTAARTAKLAGWRDAVRRTLSVP
;
A
#
# COMPACT_ATOMS: atom_id res chain seq x y z
N ASP A 1 -9.70 7.81 0.53
CA ASP A 1 -10.14 6.47 0.98
C ASP A 1 -10.64 5.56 -0.12
N TRP A 2 -11.45 6.04 -1.07
CA TRP A 2 -11.99 5.22 -2.17
C TRP A 2 -10.92 4.39 -2.91
N THR A 3 -9.77 5.00 -3.26
CA THR A 3 -8.68 4.30 -3.97
C THR A 3 -8.11 3.15 -3.15
N MET A 4 -7.91 3.35 -1.84
CA MET A 4 -7.36 2.31 -0.96
C MET A 4 -8.38 1.19 -0.71
N GLN A 5 -9.67 1.52 -0.62
CA GLN A 5 -10.72 0.50 -0.58
C GLN A 5 -10.76 -0.29 -1.88
N ARG A 6 -10.68 0.38 -3.05
CA ARG A 6 -10.64 -0.29 -4.35
C ARG A 6 -9.43 -1.21 -4.49
N LEU A 7 -8.27 -0.79 -3.98
CA LEU A 7 -7.06 -1.60 -3.95
C LEU A 7 -7.26 -2.85 -3.09
N ALA A 8 -7.72 -2.71 -1.85
CA ALA A 8 -7.99 -3.84 -0.96
C ALA A 8 -9.02 -4.82 -1.56
N ASP A 9 -10.06 -4.29 -2.19
CA ASP A 9 -11.10 -5.07 -2.85
C ASP A 9 -10.57 -5.90 -4.03
N ILE A 10 -9.70 -5.33 -4.87
CA ILE A 10 -9.14 -6.03 -6.04
C ILE A 10 -8.06 -7.03 -5.61
N LEU A 11 -7.24 -6.70 -4.61
CA LEU A 11 -6.21 -7.58 -4.07
C LEU A 11 -6.78 -8.75 -3.26
N ASP A 12 -8.02 -8.65 -2.79
CA ASP A 12 -8.62 -9.58 -1.83
C ASP A 12 -7.77 -9.74 -0.54
N ALA A 13 -7.11 -8.65 -0.14
CA ALA A 13 -6.18 -8.59 0.98
C ALA A 13 -6.31 -7.26 1.74
N PRO A 14 -5.98 -7.21 3.04
CA PRO A 14 -5.99 -5.96 3.79
C PRO A 14 -4.90 -4.99 3.31
N VAL A 15 -5.23 -3.70 3.31
CA VAL A 15 -4.28 -2.61 3.01
C VAL A 15 -4.17 -1.70 4.24
N ASP A 16 -2.95 -1.53 4.75
CA ASP A 16 -2.66 -0.66 5.89
C ASP A 16 -2.09 0.68 5.41
N ARG A 17 -2.77 1.77 5.79
CA ARG A 17 -2.27 3.14 5.59
C ARG A 17 -1.69 3.68 6.90
N PRO A 18 -0.42 4.11 6.92
CA PRO A 18 0.18 4.70 8.12
C PRO A 18 -0.36 6.11 8.40
N THR A 19 -0.18 6.57 9.64
CA THR A 19 -0.44 7.95 10.06
C THR A 19 0.48 8.97 9.39
N ILE A 20 1.76 8.63 9.22
CA ILE A 20 2.74 9.44 8.47
C ILE A 20 2.76 8.94 7.02
N LEU A 21 2.27 9.75 6.09
CA LEU A 21 2.16 9.37 4.67
C LEU A 21 3.51 9.45 3.94
N ASP A 22 4.35 10.44 4.26
CA ASP A 22 5.68 10.58 3.66
C ASP A 22 6.71 9.72 4.38
N THR A 23 6.57 8.40 4.20
CA THR A 23 7.49 7.41 4.77
C THR A 23 8.88 7.46 4.12
N THR A 24 9.00 8.04 2.92
CA THR A 24 10.27 8.23 2.23
C THR A 24 11.12 9.28 2.94
N ALA A 25 10.58 10.48 3.19
CA ALA A 25 11.29 11.52 3.94
C ALA A 25 11.57 11.07 5.38
N LEU A 26 10.60 10.43 6.03
CA LEU A 26 10.76 9.87 7.37
C LEU A 26 11.91 8.85 7.44
N GLY A 27 12.01 7.96 6.44
CA GLY A 27 13.08 6.97 6.37
C GLY A 27 14.46 7.60 6.20
N ALA A 28 14.59 8.60 5.32
CA ALA A 28 15.83 9.35 5.14
C ALA A 28 16.24 10.11 6.42
N ALA A 29 15.28 10.77 7.08
CA ALA A 29 15.50 11.45 8.35
C ALA A 29 15.97 10.47 9.44
N TRP A 30 15.37 9.28 9.52
CA TRP A 30 15.79 8.27 10.49
C TRP A 30 17.20 7.76 10.23
N LEU A 31 17.58 7.52 8.97
CA LEU A 31 18.95 7.11 8.63
C LEU A 31 19.99 8.15 9.09
N ALA A 32 19.74 9.44 8.80
CA ALA A 32 20.61 10.52 9.24
C ALA A 32 20.66 10.66 10.77
N GLY A 33 19.50 10.70 11.43
CA GLY A 33 19.39 10.86 12.87
C GLY A 33 19.98 9.69 13.67
N SER A 34 19.78 8.47 13.19
CA SER A 34 20.34 7.24 13.81
C SER A 34 21.86 7.21 13.71
N LYS A 35 22.43 7.64 12.57
CA LYS A 35 23.88 7.75 12.40
C LYS A 35 24.49 8.86 13.25
N ALA A 36 23.79 9.99 13.38
CA ALA A 36 24.21 11.12 14.21
C ALA A 36 24.02 10.86 15.73
N GLY A 37 23.34 9.76 16.11
CA GLY A 37 23.11 9.41 17.50
C GLY A 37 22.01 10.23 18.20
N VAL A 38 21.19 10.96 17.44
CA VAL A 38 20.11 11.80 17.97
C VAL A 38 18.74 11.13 17.91
N TRP A 39 18.59 10.06 17.12
CA TRP A 39 17.35 9.29 16.98
C TRP A 39 17.52 7.82 17.41
N PRO A 40 16.42 7.11 17.75
CA PRO A 40 16.45 5.74 18.25
C PRO A 40 17.03 4.72 17.26
N LYS A 41 17.48 3.57 17.80
CA LYS A 41 17.91 2.42 16.99
C LYS A 41 16.71 1.80 16.23
N ALA A 42 16.99 1.01 15.21
CA ALA A 42 15.99 0.49 14.27
C ALA A 42 14.80 -0.22 14.95
N LYS A 43 15.07 -1.06 15.96
CA LYS A 43 14.02 -1.78 16.70
C LYS A 43 13.09 -0.86 17.49
N GLU A 44 13.62 0.24 18.02
CA GLU A 44 12.83 1.22 18.77
C GLU A 44 12.06 2.12 17.82
N PHE A 45 12.69 2.56 16.73
CA PHE A 45 12.05 3.33 15.68
C PHE A 45 10.89 2.55 15.03
N ALA A 46 11.03 1.26 14.78
CA ALA A 46 9.94 0.45 14.23
C ALA A 46 8.68 0.43 15.11
N LYS A 47 8.81 0.63 16.43
CA LYS A 47 7.66 0.71 17.36
C LYS A 47 6.89 2.02 17.24
N THR A 48 7.48 3.06 16.63
CA THR A 48 6.81 4.35 16.44
C THR A 48 5.88 4.34 15.23
N TRP A 49 5.96 3.32 14.37
CA TRP A 49 5.00 3.15 13.28
C TRP A 49 3.60 3.00 13.87
N ALA A 50 2.67 3.82 13.35
CA ALA A 50 1.29 3.82 13.78
C ALA A 50 0.35 3.72 12.57
N LEU A 51 -0.60 2.80 12.68
CA LEU A 51 -1.66 2.59 11.72
C LEU A 51 -2.71 3.71 11.82
N ASP A 52 -2.99 4.39 10.71
CA ASP A 52 -4.17 5.27 10.61
C ASP A 52 -5.41 4.41 10.31
N ARG A 53 -5.35 3.64 9.22
CA ARG A 53 -6.50 2.86 8.77
C ARG A 53 -6.11 1.56 8.08
N ARG A 54 -6.80 0.48 8.46
CA ARG A 54 -6.80 -0.81 7.76
C ARG A 54 -8.04 -0.94 6.88
N PHE A 55 -7.86 -1.00 5.57
CA PHE A 55 -8.92 -1.28 4.60
C PHE A 55 -9.02 -2.80 4.42
N LYS A 56 -10.18 -3.38 4.75
CA LYS A 56 -10.47 -4.80 4.50
C LYS A 56 -11.24 -4.96 3.19
N PRO A 57 -11.07 -6.07 2.46
CA PRO A 57 -11.87 -6.35 1.26
C PRO A 57 -13.37 -6.35 1.57
N LYS A 58 -14.16 -5.72 0.70
CA LYS A 58 -15.63 -5.66 0.78
C LYS A 58 -16.32 -6.03 -0.52
N MET A 59 -15.56 -6.23 -1.59
CA MET A 59 -16.09 -6.56 -2.90
C MET A 59 -16.44 -8.05 -2.98
N ASP A 60 -17.63 -8.32 -3.52
CA ASP A 60 -18.05 -9.67 -3.88
C ASP A 60 -17.09 -10.34 -4.88
N THR A 61 -16.89 -11.66 -4.73
CA THR A 61 -15.97 -12.46 -5.55
C THR A 61 -16.36 -12.45 -7.03
N ALA A 62 -17.65 -12.49 -7.37
CA ALA A 62 -18.08 -12.47 -8.77
C ALA A 62 -17.79 -11.11 -9.42
N ALA A 63 -18.10 -10.02 -8.70
CA ALA A 63 -17.76 -8.66 -9.12
C ALA A 63 -16.25 -8.46 -9.30
N ARG A 64 -15.43 -9.00 -8.37
CA ARG A 64 -13.97 -8.97 -8.47
C ARG A 64 -13.46 -9.74 -9.68
N THR A 65 -13.97 -10.95 -9.90
CA THR A 65 -13.58 -11.82 -11.01
C THR A 65 -13.86 -11.16 -12.36
N ALA A 66 -15.05 -10.57 -12.51
CA ALA A 66 -15.41 -9.84 -13.74
C ALA A 66 -14.46 -8.66 -14.01
N LYS A 67 -14.10 -7.89 -12.98
CA LYS A 67 -13.16 -6.75 -13.11
C LYS A 67 -11.75 -7.21 -13.49
N LEU A 68 -11.26 -8.27 -12.86
CA LEU A 68 -9.95 -8.84 -13.18
C LEU A 68 -9.92 -9.41 -14.61
N ALA A 69 -11.00 -10.04 -15.06
CA ALA A 69 -11.12 -10.51 -16.44
C ALA A 69 -11.06 -9.34 -17.45
N GLY A 70 -11.80 -8.25 -17.18
CA GLY A 70 -11.76 -7.04 -18.00
C GLY A 70 -10.37 -6.39 -18.04
N TRP A 71 -9.68 -6.31 -16.88
CA TRP A 71 -8.30 -5.81 -16.82
C TRP A 71 -7.33 -6.66 -17.66
N ARG A 72 -7.42 -7.99 -17.55
CA ARG A 72 -6.59 -8.91 -18.34
C ARG A 72 -6.84 -8.76 -19.84
N ASP A 73 -8.10 -8.58 -20.24
CA ASP A 73 -8.45 -8.33 -21.63
C ASP A 73 -7.86 -7.01 -22.15
N ALA A 74 -8.02 -5.93 -21.37
CA ALA A 74 -7.46 -4.62 -21.71
C ALA A 74 -5.93 -4.67 -21.88
N VAL A 75 -5.23 -5.27 -20.92
CA VAL A 75 -3.76 -5.46 -21.00
C VAL A 75 -3.39 -6.25 -22.25
N ARG A 76 -4.12 -7.34 -22.57
CA ARG A 76 -3.85 -8.14 -23.77
C ARG A 76 -3.98 -7.31 -25.06
N ARG A 77 -4.99 -6.44 -25.15
CA ARG A 77 -5.21 -5.55 -26.30
C ARG A 77 -4.16 -4.44 -26.41
N THR A 78 -3.59 -3.99 -25.29
CA THR A 78 -2.50 -3.01 -25.32
C THR A 78 -1.18 -3.66 -25.76
N LEU A 79 -1.00 -4.95 -25.50
CA LEU A 79 0.19 -5.71 -25.87
C LEU A 79 0.13 -6.34 -27.26
N SER A 80 -1.02 -6.33 -27.95
CA SER A 80 -1.10 -6.84 -29.32
C SER A 80 -0.31 -5.93 -30.26
N VAL A 81 0.60 -6.54 -31.02
CA VAL A 81 1.29 -5.88 -32.13
C VAL A 81 0.26 -5.62 -33.26
N PRO A 82 0.36 -4.49 -34.00
CA PRO A 82 -0.51 -4.21 -35.14
C PRO A 82 -0.59 -5.35 -36.15
#